data_AF-A0A1H6EVS8-F1
#
_entry.id   AF-A0A1H6EVS8-F1
#
_cell.length_a   1.000
_cell.length_b   1.000
_cell.length_c   1.000
_cell.angle_alpha   90.00
_cell.angle_beta   90.00
_cell.angle_gamma   90.00
#
_symmetry.space_group_name_H-M   'P 1'
#
loop_
_entity.id
_entity.type
_entity.pdbx_description
1 polymer ?
#
loop_
_entity_poly.entity_id
_entity_poly.type
_entity_poly.pdbx_seq_one_letter_code
_entity_poly.pdbx_strand_id
1 'polypeptide(L)'
;MLAQQVHEPHADFFAKNCLRSGKCARSVKKIRMGPAIGHNDRYGRGFSGRCAPVSTVLTRGITLRQLPVRLFAGGAALTAAVAAGAIFMPLQPASASRVEATCANTADDAKTLQAAIDSSKEGDEVVFKGPCLINATISLPDMRTYRGDSKAGTVLKQADGANLPAVLASEGWLKNTDNSGETIRVEKLTIDGNRDNNTGTVGLLLRSWNTRVYDLDIYSTPSDGIRISNPSQNGTLLRNTMVNSIISDVYIEAAAEAGLRVIDPGNSVTDWTFQRSWIGFSGTHAIQSDNAAGWTFSDLHLYATPKNAIDAHRCFGTSIHNNYIEDFGAESTADQTYYGIRCDLQGEANTTITANRIHKFLPPPNALAELRKARQQGSAPPERKTAATGPLPENVNFVYLALDAVNYGKGHAAISGNTILGHGTKRETGLLLDKGDGDGEAMRVTSTGNLIDDIGVPRKIGKGVRVTRGY
;
A
#
# COMPACT_ATOMS: atom_id res chain seq x y z
N MET A 1 -41.77 -2.28 29.92
CA MET A 1 -40.75 -1.21 29.87
C MET A 1 -39.56 -1.68 30.69
N LEU A 2 -38.64 -2.41 30.07
CA LEU A 2 -37.40 -2.89 30.70
C LEU A 2 -36.25 -2.03 30.20
N ALA A 3 -35.55 -1.37 31.13
CA ALA A 3 -34.30 -0.69 30.88
C ALA A 3 -33.14 -1.68 31.10
N GLN A 4 -32.37 -1.95 30.05
CA GLN A 4 -31.13 -2.71 30.09
C GLN A 4 -30.02 -1.83 30.68
N GLN A 5 -29.45 -2.26 31.81
CA GLN A 5 -28.19 -1.77 32.34
C GLN A 5 -27.04 -2.41 31.56
N VAL A 6 -26.20 -1.59 30.93
CA VAL A 6 -24.94 -2.01 30.32
C VAL A 6 -23.86 -1.98 31.40
N HIS A 7 -23.27 -3.14 31.68
CA HIS A 7 -22.08 -3.28 32.52
C HIS A 7 -20.83 -3.13 31.63
N GLU A 8 -20.02 -2.09 31.87
CA GLU A 8 -18.63 -2.02 31.40
C GLU A 8 -17.69 -2.69 32.42
N PRO A 9 -16.67 -3.46 32.00
CA PRO A 9 -15.69 -3.98 32.94
C PRO A 9 -14.24 -3.67 32.55
N HIS A 10 -13.75 -2.43 32.63
CA HIS A 10 -12.29 -2.17 32.56
C HIS A 10 -11.86 -0.91 33.33
N ALA A 11 -11.82 -0.97 34.68
CA ALA A 11 -11.22 0.08 35.50
C ALA A 11 -10.25 -0.42 36.60
N ASP A 12 -10.12 -1.72 36.83
CA ASP A 12 -9.45 -2.24 38.05
C ASP A 12 -8.01 -2.76 37.87
N PHE A 13 -7.37 -2.53 36.71
CA PHE A 13 -6.02 -3.06 36.48
C PHE A 13 -4.88 -2.06 36.83
N PHE A 14 -5.17 -0.77 37.01
CA PHE A 14 -4.12 0.23 37.26
C PHE A 14 -3.76 0.45 38.74
N ALA A 15 -4.56 -0.03 39.69
CA ALA A 15 -4.36 0.26 41.11
C ALA A 15 -3.46 -0.74 41.87
N LYS A 16 -3.09 -1.89 41.29
CA LYS A 16 -2.40 -2.97 42.03
C LYS A 16 -0.88 -3.09 41.82
N ASN A 17 -0.27 -2.33 40.91
CA ASN A 17 1.16 -2.45 40.61
C ASN A 17 2.07 -1.37 41.23
N CYS A 18 1.52 -0.40 41.97
CA CYS A 18 2.32 0.63 42.66
C CYS A 18 2.81 0.28 44.08
N LEU A 19 2.48 -0.91 44.61
CA LEU A 19 2.80 -1.29 46.00
C LEU A 19 3.94 -2.32 46.17
N ARG A 20 4.68 -2.68 45.10
CA ARG A 20 5.71 -3.74 45.17
C ARG A 20 7.17 -3.32 44.99
N SER A 21 7.50 -2.05 44.77
CA SER A 21 8.89 -1.65 44.44
C SER A 21 9.61 -0.74 45.44
N GLY A 22 9.07 -0.50 46.64
CA GLY A 22 9.83 -0.12 47.84
C GLY A 22 10.87 1.01 47.74
N LYS A 23 10.81 1.89 46.74
CA LYS A 23 11.78 2.97 46.52
C LYS A 23 11.11 4.17 45.90
N CYS A 24 10.59 5.06 46.74
CA CYS A 24 10.41 6.47 46.39
C CYS A 24 10.36 7.30 47.67
N ALA A 25 11.52 7.75 48.12
CA ALA A 25 11.63 8.79 49.12
C ALA A 25 12.63 9.86 48.63
N ARG A 26 12.16 11.11 48.65
CA ARG A 26 12.87 12.39 48.58
C ARG A 26 13.17 12.96 47.18
N SER A 27 12.32 13.90 46.76
CA SER A 27 12.69 15.32 46.54
C SER A 27 11.61 16.03 45.72
N VAL A 28 10.54 16.50 46.36
CA VAL A 28 9.61 17.45 45.73
C VAL A 28 10.11 18.87 46.04
N LYS A 29 10.86 19.44 45.09
CA LYS A 29 11.10 20.89 45.06
C LYS A 29 9.82 21.55 44.53
N LYS A 30 9.23 22.43 45.34
CA LYS A 30 8.11 23.32 45.02
C LYS A 30 8.34 24.02 43.68
N ILE A 31 7.57 23.66 42.65
CA ILE A 31 7.36 24.51 41.48
C ILE A 31 6.04 25.24 41.72
N ARG A 32 6.11 26.58 41.84
CA ARG A 32 4.93 27.45 41.87
C ARG A 32 4.29 27.42 40.48
N MET A 33 3.05 26.96 40.38
CA MET A 33 2.22 27.19 39.19
C MET A 33 1.74 28.64 39.21
N GLY A 34 2.10 29.39 38.17
CA GLY A 34 1.51 30.70 37.85
C GLY A 34 0.15 30.53 37.14
N PRO A 35 -0.69 31.57 37.13
CA PRO A 35 -2.08 31.48 36.69
C PRO A 35 -2.22 31.31 35.18
N ALA A 36 -3.26 30.58 34.79
CA ALA A 36 -3.70 30.35 33.42
C ALA A 36 -3.95 31.66 32.68
N ILE A 37 -3.30 31.83 31.53
CA ILE A 37 -3.60 32.88 30.55
C ILE A 37 -4.69 32.33 29.63
N GLY A 38 -5.88 32.90 29.75
CA GLY A 38 -6.97 32.70 28.80
C GLY A 38 -6.65 33.42 27.49
N HIS A 39 -6.82 32.73 26.36
CA HIS A 39 -6.79 33.36 25.05
C HIS A 39 -8.21 33.63 24.56
N ASN A 40 -8.49 34.93 24.44
CA ASN A 40 -9.70 35.52 23.91
C ASN A 40 -9.89 35.23 22.42
N ASP A 41 -11.15 34.92 22.09
CA ASP A 41 -11.80 35.25 20.83
C ASP A 41 -11.61 36.72 20.46
N ARG A 42 -11.25 36.98 19.19
CA ARG A 42 -11.68 38.09 18.32
C ARG A 42 -10.60 38.39 17.27
N TYR A 43 -10.85 37.99 16.02
CA TYR A 43 -10.55 38.84 14.86
C TYR A 43 -11.59 38.57 13.78
N GLY A 44 -12.57 39.47 13.70
CA GLY A 44 -13.33 39.71 12.49
C GLY A 44 -12.79 40.99 11.82
N ARG A 45 -12.50 40.90 10.51
CA ARG A 45 -13.03 41.80 9.47
C ARG A 45 -12.36 41.54 8.11
N GLY A 46 -13.20 41.08 7.17
CA GLY A 46 -13.45 41.79 5.91
C GLY A 46 -12.40 41.72 4.80
N PHE A 47 -12.59 40.79 3.86
CA PHE A 47 -12.32 41.03 2.44
C PHE A 47 -13.41 40.35 1.59
N SER A 48 -14.30 41.17 1.02
CA SER A 48 -15.27 40.76 0.02
C SER A 48 -14.66 40.92 -1.38
N GLY A 49 -14.16 39.83 -1.94
CA GLY A 49 -13.74 39.75 -3.35
C GLY A 49 -14.73 38.89 -4.12
N ARG A 50 -15.39 39.47 -5.12
CA ARG A 50 -16.39 38.82 -5.97
C ARG A 50 -15.74 37.73 -6.82
N CYS A 51 -16.25 36.49 -6.74
CA CYS A 51 -15.98 35.45 -7.74
C CYS A 51 -16.80 35.73 -9.00
N ALA A 52 -16.12 35.90 -10.14
CA ALA A 52 -16.73 35.78 -11.46
C ALA A 52 -16.55 34.33 -11.95
N PRO A 53 -17.57 33.70 -12.57
CA PRO A 53 -17.40 32.39 -13.18
C PRO A 53 -16.81 32.56 -14.58
N VAL A 54 -15.66 31.93 -14.84
CA VAL A 54 -15.16 31.71 -16.20
C VAL A 54 -15.19 30.21 -16.46
N SER A 55 -16.33 29.73 -16.95
CA SER A 55 -16.39 28.48 -17.72
C SER A 55 -16.11 28.83 -19.17
N THR A 56 -14.95 28.41 -19.68
CA THR A 56 -14.72 28.31 -21.12
C THR A 56 -14.28 26.89 -21.41
N VAL A 57 -15.27 26.04 -21.69
CA VAL A 57 -15.07 24.71 -22.24
C VAL A 57 -14.64 24.90 -23.69
N LEU A 58 -13.39 24.54 -24.00
CA LEU A 58 -12.91 24.39 -25.36
C LEU A 58 -13.49 23.09 -25.94
N THR A 59 -14.61 23.19 -26.63
CA THR A 59 -15.11 22.13 -27.52
C THR A 59 -14.24 22.12 -28.79
N ARG A 60 -13.23 21.24 -28.83
CA ARG A 60 -12.61 20.85 -30.11
C ARG A 60 -13.58 19.95 -30.87
N GLY A 61 -14.07 20.44 -32.00
CA GLY A 61 -14.92 19.71 -32.92
C GLY A 61 -14.19 18.50 -33.51
N ILE A 62 -14.74 17.31 -33.26
CA ILE A 62 -14.44 16.10 -34.02
C ILE A 62 -15.45 16.06 -35.16
N THR A 63 -14.98 16.29 -36.38
CA THR A 63 -15.74 16.10 -37.61
C THR A 63 -15.93 14.60 -37.86
N LEU A 64 -17.11 14.08 -37.53
CA LEU A 64 -17.56 12.76 -37.96
C LEU A 64 -17.75 12.77 -39.49
N ARG A 65 -16.84 12.12 -40.22
CA ARG A 65 -17.06 11.78 -41.63
C ARG A 65 -18.14 10.71 -41.71
N GLN A 66 -19.26 11.06 -42.33
CA GLN A 66 -20.35 10.16 -42.66
C GLN A 66 -19.88 9.09 -43.65
N LEU A 67 -20.10 7.82 -43.31
CA LEU A 67 -20.04 6.70 -44.24
C LEU A 67 -21.38 6.59 -44.98
N PRO A 68 -21.38 6.30 -46.30
CA PRO A 68 -22.63 6.12 -47.04
C PRO A 68 -23.29 4.78 -46.70
N VAL A 69 -24.43 4.83 -46.02
CA VAL A 69 -25.35 3.70 -45.86
C VAL A 69 -26.09 3.53 -47.18
N ARG A 70 -25.83 2.42 -47.89
CA ARG A 70 -26.64 1.98 -49.03
C ARG A 70 -27.95 1.36 -48.51
N LEU A 71 -29.07 2.04 -48.78
CA LEU A 71 -30.42 1.47 -48.67
C LEU A 71 -30.58 0.33 -49.71
N PHE A 72 -30.94 -0.86 -49.25
CA PHE A 72 -31.68 -1.82 -50.06
C PHE A 72 -33.17 -1.67 -49.73
N ALA A 73 -33.94 -1.30 -50.74
CA ALA A 73 -35.39 -1.33 -50.72
C ALA A 73 -35.88 -2.72 -51.16
N GLY A 74 -36.88 -3.26 -50.47
CA GLY A 74 -37.66 -4.37 -50.99
C GLY A 74 -38.37 -5.18 -49.91
N GLY A 75 -39.70 -5.16 -49.94
CA GLY A 75 -40.52 -6.20 -49.30
C GLY A 75 -41.51 -5.68 -48.27
N ALA A 76 -42.69 -5.29 -48.75
CA ALA A 76 -43.87 -5.04 -47.93
C ALA A 76 -44.39 -6.36 -47.32
N ALA A 77 -44.73 -6.36 -46.03
CA ALA A 77 -45.68 -7.29 -45.45
C ALA A 77 -46.40 -6.64 -44.26
N LEU A 78 -47.73 -6.71 -44.33
CA LEU A 78 -48.71 -6.37 -43.29
C LEU A 78 -48.35 -6.96 -41.93
N THR A 79 -48.40 -6.16 -40.87
CA THR A 79 -48.60 -6.68 -39.50
C THR A 79 -49.47 -5.73 -38.69
N ALA A 80 -50.50 -6.30 -38.08
CA ALA A 80 -51.53 -5.64 -37.30
C ALA A 80 -50.95 -4.89 -36.09
N ALA A 81 -51.38 -3.65 -35.91
CA ALA A 81 -51.11 -2.84 -34.74
C ALA A 81 -51.94 -3.36 -33.55
N VAL A 82 -51.36 -4.25 -32.74
CA VAL A 82 -51.83 -4.47 -31.37
C VAL A 82 -51.12 -3.44 -30.50
N ALA A 83 -51.85 -2.38 -30.14
CA ALA A 83 -51.42 -1.40 -29.14
C ALA A 83 -51.41 -2.06 -27.75
N ALA A 84 -50.40 -2.88 -27.49
CA ALA A 84 -50.08 -3.34 -26.14
C ALA A 84 -49.42 -2.17 -25.42
N GLY A 85 -50.14 -1.57 -24.47
CA GLY A 85 -49.60 -0.56 -23.56
C GLY A 85 -48.45 -1.17 -22.76
N ALA A 86 -47.23 -1.00 -23.25
CA ALA A 86 -46.02 -1.34 -22.52
C ALA A 86 -45.91 -0.35 -21.36
N ILE A 87 -46.38 -0.78 -20.19
CA ILE A 87 -46.09 -0.14 -18.92
C ILE A 87 -44.56 -0.23 -18.77
N PHE A 88 -43.86 0.86 -19.07
CA PHE A 88 -42.46 1.05 -18.74
C PHE A 88 -42.36 1.10 -17.22
N MET A 89 -42.31 -0.07 -16.59
CA MET A 89 -41.85 -0.15 -15.21
C MET A 89 -40.35 0.17 -15.23
N PRO A 90 -39.90 1.21 -14.52
CA PRO A 90 -38.47 1.45 -14.37
C PRO A 90 -37.87 0.19 -13.76
N LEU A 91 -36.93 -0.44 -14.46
CA LEU A 91 -36.13 -1.53 -13.93
C LEU A 91 -35.44 -0.99 -12.68
N GLN A 92 -35.97 -1.35 -11.50
CA GLN A 92 -35.25 -1.09 -10.26
C GLN A 92 -33.95 -1.88 -10.35
N PRO A 93 -32.79 -1.24 -10.18
CA PRO A 93 -31.53 -1.96 -10.15
C PRO A 93 -31.64 -3.03 -9.07
N ALA A 94 -31.43 -4.28 -9.46
CA ALA A 94 -31.40 -5.40 -8.52
C ALA A 94 -30.39 -5.04 -7.43
N SER A 95 -30.85 -4.98 -6.17
CA SER A 95 -29.94 -4.72 -5.06
C SER A 95 -28.93 -5.87 -4.98
N ALA A 96 -27.65 -5.53 -4.85
CA ALA A 96 -26.60 -6.50 -4.59
C ALA A 96 -27.02 -7.42 -3.44
N SER A 97 -26.98 -8.73 -3.68
CA SER A 97 -27.30 -9.71 -2.64
C SER A 97 -26.11 -9.90 -1.72
N ARG A 98 -26.39 -10.35 -0.50
CA ARG A 98 -25.36 -10.72 0.47
C ARG A 98 -25.33 -12.23 0.62
N VAL A 99 -24.18 -12.83 0.34
CA VAL A 99 -23.90 -14.26 0.53
C VAL A 99 -22.97 -14.39 1.73
N GLU A 100 -23.28 -15.27 2.68
CA GLU A 100 -22.47 -15.45 3.87
C GLU A 100 -21.76 -16.81 3.86
N ALA A 101 -20.51 -16.82 4.31
CA ALA A 101 -19.73 -18.02 4.52
C ALA A 101 -19.20 -18.03 5.96
N THR A 102 -19.63 -19.00 6.75
CA THR A 102 -19.20 -19.13 8.15
C THR A 102 -18.23 -20.30 8.28
N CYS A 103 -17.03 -20.00 8.71
CA CYS A 103 -15.98 -20.99 8.93
C CYS A 103 -16.08 -21.61 10.32
N ALA A 104 -15.58 -22.84 10.42
CA ALA A 104 -15.52 -23.60 11.66
C ALA A 104 -14.07 -23.82 12.15
N ASN A 105 -13.08 -23.18 11.51
CA ASN A 105 -11.65 -23.41 11.70
C ASN A 105 -11.26 -24.87 11.45
N THR A 106 -11.69 -25.40 10.30
CA THR A 106 -11.48 -26.79 9.87
C THR A 106 -10.96 -26.86 8.44
N ALA A 107 -10.40 -28.00 8.05
CA ALA A 107 -9.90 -28.21 6.69
C ALA A 107 -10.98 -28.09 5.59
N ASP A 108 -12.28 -28.06 5.94
CA ASP A 108 -13.38 -27.85 5.00
C ASP A 108 -13.70 -26.36 4.74
N ASP A 109 -13.06 -25.43 5.48
CA ASP A 109 -13.41 -24.01 5.38
C ASP A 109 -13.10 -23.44 4.01
N ALA A 110 -11.98 -23.82 3.37
CA ALA A 110 -11.67 -23.35 2.03
C ALA A 110 -12.78 -23.73 1.02
N LYS A 111 -13.32 -24.95 1.12
CA LYS A 111 -14.46 -25.40 0.31
C LYS A 111 -15.72 -24.63 0.65
N THR A 112 -15.97 -24.36 1.94
CA THR A 112 -17.13 -23.57 2.40
C THR A 112 -17.10 -22.15 1.84
N LEU A 113 -15.94 -21.48 1.91
CA LEU A 113 -15.74 -20.15 1.33
C LEU A 113 -15.94 -20.16 -0.18
N GLN A 114 -15.30 -21.11 -0.88
CA GLN A 114 -15.41 -21.19 -2.33
C GLN A 114 -16.85 -21.48 -2.79
N ALA A 115 -17.58 -22.37 -2.11
CA ALA A 115 -18.98 -22.65 -2.42
C ALA A 115 -19.88 -21.41 -2.27
N ALA A 116 -19.64 -20.58 -1.26
CA ALA A 116 -20.35 -19.30 -1.12
C ALA A 116 -20.03 -18.35 -2.27
N ILE A 117 -18.75 -18.23 -2.64
CA ILE A 117 -18.31 -17.42 -3.79
C ILE A 117 -18.94 -17.92 -5.10
N ASP A 118 -18.92 -19.22 -5.34
CA ASP A 118 -19.48 -19.84 -6.55
C ASP A 118 -21.01 -19.64 -6.65
N SER A 119 -21.69 -19.54 -5.51
CA SER A 119 -23.13 -19.23 -5.45
C SER A 119 -23.46 -17.74 -5.63
N SER A 120 -22.47 -16.86 -5.50
CA SER A 120 -22.62 -15.41 -5.62
C SER A 120 -22.61 -14.95 -7.08
N LYS A 121 -23.29 -13.85 -7.35
CA LYS A 121 -23.37 -13.22 -8.69
C LYS A 121 -22.50 -11.98 -8.74
N GLU A 122 -22.26 -11.49 -9.95
CA GLU A 122 -21.68 -10.17 -10.14
C GLU A 122 -22.53 -9.10 -9.43
N GLY A 123 -21.87 -8.19 -8.74
CA GLY A 123 -22.46 -7.18 -7.87
C GLY A 123 -22.63 -7.61 -6.42
N ASP A 124 -22.62 -8.91 -6.10
CA ASP A 124 -22.89 -9.39 -4.73
C ASP A 124 -21.75 -9.08 -3.75
N GLU A 125 -22.12 -9.02 -2.46
CA GLU A 125 -21.21 -9.03 -1.33
C GLU A 125 -21.11 -10.46 -0.77
N VAL A 126 -19.90 -11.00 -0.69
CA VAL A 126 -19.59 -12.26 0.00
C VAL A 126 -18.95 -11.95 1.35
N VAL A 127 -19.61 -12.33 2.44
CA VAL A 127 -19.18 -12.04 3.81
C VAL A 127 -18.60 -13.29 4.48
N PHE A 128 -17.31 -13.24 4.81
CA PHE A 128 -16.59 -14.28 5.53
C PHE A 128 -16.68 -14.09 7.05
N LYS A 129 -17.01 -15.14 7.78
CA LYS A 129 -17.23 -15.12 9.23
C LYS A 129 -16.38 -16.16 9.95
N GLY A 130 -15.78 -15.73 11.06
CA GLY A 130 -15.04 -16.57 11.98
C GLY A 130 -13.61 -16.88 11.53
N PRO A 131 -12.85 -17.60 12.37
CA PRO A 131 -11.56 -18.16 11.97
C PRO A 131 -11.77 -19.25 10.92
N CYS A 132 -11.01 -19.15 9.83
CA CYS A 132 -11.03 -20.07 8.71
C CYS A 132 -9.66 -20.74 8.56
N LEU A 133 -9.66 -22.06 8.38
CA LEU A 133 -8.45 -22.82 8.06
C LEU A 133 -8.38 -23.12 6.55
N ILE A 134 -7.46 -22.46 5.85
CA ILE A 134 -7.39 -22.43 4.38
C ILE A 134 -6.34 -23.41 3.87
N ASN A 135 -6.79 -24.50 3.24
CA ASN A 135 -5.94 -25.53 2.62
C ASN A 135 -6.02 -25.54 1.08
N ALA A 136 -6.71 -24.57 0.48
CA ALA A 136 -6.77 -24.33 -0.95
C ALA A 136 -6.85 -22.81 -1.20
N THR A 137 -6.23 -22.32 -2.29
CA THR A 137 -6.34 -20.90 -2.67
C THR A 137 -7.79 -20.55 -2.97
N ILE A 138 -8.30 -19.48 -2.35
CA ILE A 138 -9.64 -18.97 -2.61
C ILE A 138 -9.60 -18.09 -3.86
N SER A 139 -10.33 -18.50 -4.88
CA SER A 139 -10.46 -17.75 -6.14
C SER A 139 -11.44 -16.60 -5.94
N LEU A 140 -11.05 -15.41 -6.37
CA LEU A 140 -11.87 -14.20 -6.32
C LEU A 140 -12.33 -13.83 -7.75
N PRO A 141 -13.51 -14.29 -8.20
CA PRO A 141 -14.16 -13.76 -9.39
C PRO A 141 -14.30 -12.24 -9.33
N ASP A 142 -14.25 -11.61 -10.50
CA ASP A 142 -14.38 -10.16 -10.59
C ASP A 142 -15.81 -9.68 -10.27
N MET A 143 -15.98 -8.36 -10.22
CA MET A 143 -17.22 -7.64 -9.96
C MET A 143 -17.93 -8.05 -8.67
N ARG A 144 -17.17 -8.33 -7.60
CA ARG A 144 -17.72 -8.72 -6.29
C ARG A 144 -17.01 -8.00 -5.16
N THR A 145 -17.69 -7.91 -4.02
CA THR A 145 -17.09 -7.48 -2.75
C THR A 145 -16.87 -8.68 -1.85
N TYR A 146 -15.65 -8.88 -1.38
CA TYR A 146 -15.25 -9.88 -0.41
C TYR A 146 -14.95 -9.20 0.90
N ARG A 147 -15.73 -9.48 1.94
CA ARG A 147 -15.66 -8.74 3.19
C ARG A 147 -15.57 -9.69 4.39
N GLY A 148 -14.69 -9.40 5.34
CA GLY A 148 -14.80 -10.00 6.67
C GLY A 148 -15.85 -9.29 7.53
N ASP A 149 -16.51 -10.05 8.41
CA ASP A 149 -17.45 -9.47 9.36
C ASP A 149 -16.74 -8.59 10.41
N SER A 150 -15.47 -8.91 10.72
CA SER A 150 -14.59 -8.02 11.46
C SER A 150 -13.12 -8.33 11.14
N LYS A 151 -12.26 -7.31 11.22
CA LYS A 151 -10.83 -7.48 10.99
C LYS A 151 -10.20 -8.48 11.96
N ALA A 152 -10.52 -8.39 13.25
CA ALA A 152 -9.97 -9.27 14.28
C ALA A 152 -10.67 -10.65 14.38
N GLY A 153 -11.94 -10.75 13.97
CA GLY A 153 -12.73 -11.98 14.11
C GLY A 153 -12.83 -12.83 12.84
N THR A 154 -12.59 -12.26 11.66
CA THR A 154 -12.48 -13.00 10.40
C THR A 154 -11.00 -13.18 10.06
N VAL A 155 -10.46 -14.36 10.35
CA VAL A 155 -9.04 -14.70 10.12
C VAL A 155 -8.96 -15.83 9.11
N LEU A 156 -8.37 -15.56 7.95
CA LEU A 156 -8.07 -16.56 6.93
C LEU A 156 -6.65 -17.08 7.17
N LYS A 157 -6.52 -18.16 7.93
CA LYS A 157 -5.22 -18.77 8.25
C LYS A 157 -4.92 -19.93 7.31
N GLN A 158 -3.77 -19.90 6.66
CA GLN A 158 -3.30 -21.02 5.87
C GLN A 158 -3.03 -22.26 6.74
N ALA A 159 -3.51 -23.42 6.30
CA ALA A 159 -3.26 -24.70 6.97
C ALA A 159 -1.77 -25.10 6.90
N ASP A 160 -1.30 -25.86 7.88
CA ASP A 160 0.09 -26.35 7.92
C ASP A 160 0.39 -27.21 6.68
N GLY A 161 1.54 -26.97 6.05
CA GLY A 161 1.99 -27.73 4.88
C GLY A 161 1.17 -27.53 3.60
N ALA A 162 0.19 -26.62 3.58
CA ALA A 162 -0.64 -26.37 2.40
C ALA A 162 0.15 -25.78 1.23
N ASN A 163 1.19 -24.98 1.51
CA ASN A 163 2.10 -24.38 0.52
C ASN A 163 1.36 -23.78 -0.69
N LEU A 164 0.30 -23.03 -0.42
CA LEU A 164 -0.57 -22.47 -1.44
C LEU A 164 0.21 -21.45 -2.30
N PRO A 165 -0.14 -21.24 -3.58
CA PRO A 165 0.40 -20.11 -4.33
C PRO A 165 0.00 -18.75 -3.71
N ALA A 166 -1.24 -18.65 -3.25
CA ALA A 166 -1.77 -17.52 -2.49
C ALA A 166 -2.88 -17.97 -1.53
N VAL A 167 -3.16 -17.22 -0.46
CA VAL A 167 -4.38 -17.45 0.34
C VAL A 167 -5.61 -16.99 -0.44
N LEU A 168 -5.59 -15.75 -0.93
CA LEU A 168 -6.60 -15.16 -1.83
C LEU A 168 -5.95 -14.76 -3.16
N ALA A 169 -6.60 -15.07 -4.29
CA ALA A 169 -6.12 -14.65 -5.62
C ALA A 169 -7.26 -14.24 -6.56
N SER A 170 -7.04 -13.18 -7.35
CA SER A 170 -7.91 -12.86 -8.50
C SER A 170 -8.06 -14.07 -9.42
N GLU A 171 -9.29 -14.36 -9.82
CA GLU A 171 -9.59 -15.52 -10.68
C GLU A 171 -8.82 -15.47 -12.01
N GLY A 172 -8.69 -14.29 -12.64
CA GLY A 172 -7.95 -14.12 -13.89
C GLY A 172 -6.48 -14.53 -13.79
N TRP A 173 -5.86 -14.42 -12.61
CA TRP A 173 -4.50 -14.91 -12.39
C TRP A 173 -4.42 -16.44 -12.38
N LEU A 174 -5.37 -17.10 -11.69
CA LEU A 174 -5.47 -18.56 -11.61
C LEU A 174 -5.83 -19.17 -12.97
N LYS A 175 -6.76 -18.54 -13.70
CA LYS A 175 -7.22 -18.97 -15.03
C LYS A 175 -6.29 -18.58 -16.18
N ASN A 176 -5.19 -17.88 -15.88
CA ASN A 176 -4.20 -17.46 -16.88
C ASN A 176 -4.77 -16.62 -18.02
N THR A 177 -5.69 -15.71 -17.71
CA THR A 177 -6.24 -14.78 -18.70
C THR A 177 -5.15 -13.84 -19.22
N ASP A 178 -5.24 -13.42 -20.47
CA ASP A 178 -4.35 -12.40 -21.07
C ASP A 178 -4.95 -10.99 -20.99
N ASN A 179 -6.07 -10.84 -20.28
CA ASN A 179 -6.71 -9.57 -19.95
C ASN A 179 -6.81 -9.41 -18.43
N SER A 180 -6.73 -8.16 -17.98
CA SER A 180 -6.97 -7.78 -16.60
C SER A 180 -8.40 -8.13 -16.22
N GLY A 181 -8.58 -8.63 -14.98
CA GLY A 181 -9.91 -8.81 -14.41
C GLY A 181 -10.63 -7.48 -14.20
N GLU A 182 -11.94 -7.54 -14.01
CA GLU A 182 -12.77 -6.39 -13.65
C GLU A 182 -12.66 -6.05 -12.15
N THR A 183 -13.47 -5.09 -11.67
CA THR A 183 -13.38 -4.56 -10.30
C THR A 183 -13.50 -5.65 -9.22
N ILE A 184 -12.53 -5.76 -8.32
CA ILE A 184 -12.61 -6.55 -7.08
C ILE A 184 -12.55 -5.60 -5.88
N ARG A 185 -13.33 -5.91 -4.82
CA ARG A 185 -13.16 -5.28 -3.50
C ARG A 185 -12.86 -6.31 -2.43
N VAL A 186 -11.82 -6.10 -1.62
CA VAL A 186 -11.47 -6.96 -0.47
C VAL A 186 -11.34 -6.09 0.78
N GLU A 187 -12.07 -6.41 1.86
CA GLU A 187 -12.01 -5.59 3.07
C GLU A 187 -12.32 -6.29 4.40
N LYS A 188 -11.88 -5.66 5.51
CA LYS A 188 -12.26 -5.98 6.90
C LYS A 188 -11.99 -7.42 7.34
N LEU A 189 -10.86 -7.98 6.94
CA LEU A 189 -10.44 -9.33 7.33
C LEU A 189 -8.95 -9.39 7.64
N THR A 190 -8.55 -10.48 8.29
CA THR A 190 -7.16 -10.83 8.53
C THR A 190 -6.75 -11.97 7.60
N ILE A 191 -5.53 -11.90 7.05
CA ILE A 191 -4.86 -13.00 6.33
C ILE A 191 -3.61 -13.42 7.10
N ASP A 192 -3.58 -14.68 7.54
CA ASP A 192 -2.41 -15.30 8.18
C ASP A 192 -1.82 -16.35 7.23
N GLY A 193 -0.66 -16.05 6.65
CA GLY A 193 0.02 -16.99 5.75
C GLY A 193 0.72 -18.14 6.46
N ASN A 194 0.75 -18.15 7.80
CA ASN A 194 1.30 -19.23 8.60
C ASN A 194 2.71 -19.66 8.14
N ARG A 195 3.59 -18.66 7.93
CA ARG A 195 4.95 -18.80 7.39
C ARG A 195 5.78 -19.87 8.06
N ASP A 196 5.66 -20.06 9.37
CA ASP A 196 6.47 -21.05 10.09
C ASP A 196 6.18 -22.49 9.63
N ASN A 197 5.03 -22.74 8.99
CA ASN A 197 4.58 -24.05 8.54
C ASN A 197 4.35 -24.13 7.02
N ASN A 198 4.71 -23.09 6.27
CA ASN A 198 4.41 -22.98 4.84
C ASN A 198 5.54 -22.26 4.08
N THR A 199 5.57 -22.45 2.77
CA THR A 199 6.54 -21.83 1.86
C THR A 199 5.84 -21.26 0.63
N GLY A 200 6.42 -20.21 0.03
CA GLY A 200 6.00 -19.66 -1.27
C GLY A 200 4.65 -18.92 -1.31
N THR A 201 3.84 -18.94 -0.26
CA THR A 201 2.49 -18.36 -0.29
C THR A 201 2.42 -16.86 -0.17
N VAL A 202 1.74 -16.22 -1.13
CA VAL A 202 1.34 -14.80 -1.07
C VAL A 202 0.08 -14.64 -0.22
N GLY A 203 -0.03 -13.57 0.56
CA GLY A 203 -1.27 -13.27 1.29
C GLY A 203 -2.44 -12.98 0.35
N LEU A 204 -2.35 -11.86 -0.39
CA LEU A 204 -3.34 -11.45 -1.38
C LEU A 204 -2.68 -11.20 -2.74
N LEU A 205 -3.13 -11.91 -3.78
CA LEU A 205 -2.65 -11.74 -5.14
C LEU A 205 -3.73 -11.10 -6.03
N LEU A 206 -3.40 -9.99 -6.67
CA LEU A 206 -4.33 -9.21 -7.49
C LEU A 206 -3.88 -9.13 -8.95
N ARG A 207 -4.86 -9.25 -9.84
CA ARG A 207 -4.69 -9.09 -11.29
C ARG A 207 -5.95 -8.52 -11.96
N SER A 208 -6.41 -7.39 -11.44
CA SER A 208 -7.70 -6.79 -11.78
C SER A 208 -7.61 -5.25 -11.86
N TRP A 209 -8.44 -4.67 -12.72
CA TRP A 209 -8.64 -3.23 -12.91
C TRP A 209 -9.57 -2.65 -11.83
N ASN A 210 -9.41 -1.35 -11.52
CA ASN A 210 -10.27 -0.60 -10.59
C ASN A 210 -10.52 -1.30 -9.24
N THR A 211 -9.51 -1.99 -8.74
CA THR A 211 -9.58 -2.81 -7.54
C THR A 211 -9.49 -1.96 -6.28
N ARG A 212 -10.09 -2.44 -5.21
CA ARG A 212 -10.21 -1.75 -3.92
C ARG A 212 -9.85 -2.70 -2.78
N VAL A 213 -8.80 -2.37 -2.02
CA VAL A 213 -8.36 -3.17 -0.87
C VAL A 213 -8.30 -2.28 0.36
N TYR A 214 -9.06 -2.62 1.39
CA TYR A 214 -9.25 -1.74 2.55
C TYR A 214 -9.27 -2.48 3.89
N ASP A 215 -8.70 -1.89 4.93
CA ASP A 215 -8.86 -2.37 6.31
C ASP A 215 -8.52 -3.85 6.49
N LEU A 216 -7.34 -4.24 5.98
CA LEU A 216 -6.82 -5.60 6.09
C LEU A 216 -5.65 -5.66 7.07
N ASP A 217 -5.58 -6.72 7.86
CA ASP A 217 -4.36 -7.13 8.55
C ASP A 217 -3.79 -8.36 7.83
N ILE A 218 -2.54 -8.28 7.36
CA ILE A 218 -1.87 -9.38 6.65
C ILE A 218 -0.58 -9.68 7.39
N TYR A 219 -0.39 -10.91 7.87
CA TYR A 219 0.84 -11.26 8.56
C TYR A 219 1.37 -12.65 8.24
N SER A 220 2.66 -12.83 8.54
CA SER A 220 3.35 -14.12 8.46
C SER A 220 3.16 -14.82 7.13
N THR A 221 3.25 -14.11 6.01
CA THR A 221 3.19 -14.73 4.68
C THR A 221 4.54 -15.36 4.32
N PRO A 222 4.57 -16.61 3.81
CA PRO A 222 5.80 -17.24 3.33
C PRO A 222 6.44 -16.60 2.09
N SER A 223 5.78 -15.61 1.49
CA SER A 223 6.21 -14.85 0.32
C SER A 223 5.88 -13.37 0.54
N ASP A 224 5.29 -12.70 -0.46
CA ASP A 224 4.84 -11.31 -0.31
C ASP A 224 3.57 -11.19 0.54
N GLY A 225 3.35 -10.03 1.17
CA GLY A 225 2.08 -9.71 1.82
C GLY A 225 0.96 -9.53 0.78
N ILE A 226 1.12 -8.52 -0.08
CA ILE A 226 0.29 -8.27 -1.25
C ILE A 226 1.15 -8.33 -2.51
N ARG A 227 0.67 -9.02 -3.54
CA ARG A 227 1.30 -9.04 -4.88
C ARG A 227 0.32 -8.56 -5.94
N ILE A 228 0.75 -7.62 -6.77
CA ILE A 228 0.06 -7.22 -8.00
C ILE A 228 0.92 -7.70 -9.17
N SER A 229 0.34 -8.50 -10.06
CA SER A 229 1.11 -9.24 -11.05
C SER A 229 0.57 -9.07 -12.45
N ASN A 230 1.43 -8.64 -13.38
CA ASN A 230 1.16 -8.74 -14.81
C ASN A 230 1.21 -10.21 -15.28
N PRO A 231 2.25 -11.02 -14.99
CA PRO A 231 2.20 -12.44 -15.32
C PRO A 231 1.10 -13.15 -14.52
N SER A 232 0.34 -14.02 -15.18
CA SER A 232 -0.52 -15.00 -14.53
C SER A 232 0.29 -16.09 -13.81
N GLN A 233 -0.39 -17.09 -13.24
CA GLN A 233 0.27 -18.20 -12.57
C GLN A 233 1.22 -19.00 -13.48
N ASN A 234 0.85 -19.20 -14.75
CA ASN A 234 1.69 -19.88 -15.75
C ASN A 234 2.59 -18.93 -16.56
N GLY A 235 2.63 -17.64 -16.21
CA GLY A 235 3.44 -16.64 -16.91
C GLY A 235 2.77 -15.94 -18.10
N THR A 236 1.51 -16.22 -18.43
CA THR A 236 0.77 -15.44 -19.45
C THR A 236 0.76 -13.97 -19.06
N LEU A 237 1.25 -13.10 -19.95
CA LEU A 237 1.25 -11.65 -19.74
C LEU A 237 -0.10 -11.03 -20.13
N LEU A 238 -0.40 -9.89 -19.51
CA LEU A 238 -1.52 -9.04 -19.88
C LEU A 238 -1.27 -8.37 -21.23
N ARG A 239 -2.33 -8.25 -22.04
CA ARG A 239 -2.37 -7.50 -23.29
C ARG A 239 -3.01 -6.12 -23.14
N ASN A 240 -3.65 -5.88 -22.00
CA ASN A 240 -4.20 -4.59 -21.59
C ASN A 240 -3.55 -4.12 -20.29
N THR A 241 -4.11 -3.07 -19.67
CA THR A 241 -3.58 -2.47 -18.45
C THR A 241 -4.47 -2.73 -17.23
N MET A 242 -3.85 -2.68 -16.05
CA MET A 242 -4.46 -2.67 -14.73
C MET A 242 -4.22 -1.32 -14.10
N VAL A 243 -5.26 -0.50 -14.04
CA VAL A 243 -5.20 0.90 -13.61
C VAL A 243 -6.31 1.25 -12.64
N ASN A 244 -6.20 2.44 -12.03
CA ASN A 244 -7.23 3.07 -11.20
C ASN A 244 -7.57 2.29 -9.93
N SER A 245 -6.63 1.54 -9.37
CA SER A 245 -6.84 0.75 -8.17
C SER A 245 -6.33 1.45 -6.91
N ILE A 246 -6.91 1.13 -5.75
CA ILE A 246 -6.55 1.72 -4.46
C ILE A 246 -6.36 0.60 -3.43
N ILE A 247 -5.24 0.65 -2.73
CA ILE A 247 -4.97 -0.10 -1.51
C ILE A 247 -4.82 0.91 -0.38
N SER A 248 -5.61 0.80 0.68
CA SER A 248 -5.41 1.67 1.84
C SER A 248 -5.81 1.07 3.16
N ASP A 249 -5.32 1.67 4.25
CA ASP A 249 -5.67 1.27 5.61
C ASP A 249 -5.32 -0.21 5.87
N VAL A 250 -4.24 -0.70 5.26
CA VAL A 250 -3.74 -2.07 5.46
C VAL A 250 -2.54 -2.09 6.39
N TYR A 251 -2.43 -3.17 7.14
CA TYR A 251 -1.31 -3.45 8.02
C TYR A 251 -0.65 -4.76 7.59
N ILE A 252 0.55 -4.68 7.01
CA ILE A 252 1.29 -5.84 6.51
C ILE A 252 2.51 -6.07 7.38
N GLU A 253 2.68 -7.30 7.86
CA GLU A 253 3.79 -7.59 8.77
C GLU A 253 4.41 -8.97 8.59
N ALA A 254 5.73 -9.07 8.74
CA ALA A 254 6.44 -10.34 8.76
C ALA A 254 6.27 -11.20 7.49
N ALA A 255 5.97 -10.57 6.35
CA ALA A 255 6.08 -11.19 5.03
C ALA A 255 7.52 -11.70 4.82
N ALA A 256 7.69 -12.89 4.24
CA ALA A 256 9.02 -13.45 3.98
C ALA A 256 9.77 -12.73 2.86
N GLU A 257 9.02 -12.11 1.95
CA GLU A 257 9.56 -11.31 0.85
C GLU A 257 9.15 -9.85 1.06
N ALA A 258 8.54 -9.20 0.06
CA ALA A 258 8.14 -7.80 0.17
C ALA A 258 6.79 -7.67 0.89
N GLY A 259 6.57 -6.53 1.56
CA GLY A 259 5.23 -6.21 2.07
C GLY A 259 4.22 -6.04 0.92
N LEU A 260 4.54 -5.15 -0.01
CA LEU A 260 3.87 -4.99 -1.30
C LEU A 260 4.85 -5.26 -2.45
N ARG A 261 4.48 -6.14 -3.37
CA ARG A 261 5.24 -6.39 -4.61
C ARG A 261 4.41 -6.11 -5.86
N VAL A 262 4.99 -5.37 -6.79
CA VAL A 262 4.46 -5.18 -8.15
C VAL A 262 5.41 -5.87 -9.14
N ILE A 263 4.89 -6.86 -9.87
CA ILE A 263 5.63 -7.59 -10.90
C ILE A 263 5.06 -7.20 -12.26
N ASP A 264 5.82 -6.45 -13.05
CA ASP A 264 5.33 -5.89 -14.30
C ASP A 264 6.40 -5.77 -15.40
N PRO A 265 6.84 -6.89 -15.99
CA PRO A 265 7.77 -6.86 -17.12
C PRO A 265 7.16 -6.24 -18.40
N GLY A 266 5.82 -6.12 -18.48
CA GLY A 266 5.10 -5.72 -19.69
C GLY A 266 4.55 -4.29 -19.69
N ASN A 267 4.84 -3.48 -18.66
CA ASN A 267 4.30 -2.13 -18.52
C ASN A 267 2.75 -2.08 -18.52
N SER A 268 2.12 -3.02 -17.84
CA SER A 268 0.67 -3.17 -17.74
C SER A 268 0.09 -2.73 -16.39
N VAL A 269 0.91 -2.50 -15.36
CA VAL A 269 0.45 -2.20 -14.00
C VAL A 269 0.79 -0.75 -13.63
N THR A 270 -0.14 0.16 -13.87
CA THR A 270 0.08 1.62 -13.72
C THR A 270 -1.06 2.28 -12.95
N ASP A 271 -0.85 3.50 -12.46
CA ASP A 271 -1.93 4.34 -11.90
C ASP A 271 -2.66 3.72 -10.68
N TRP A 272 -1.91 3.07 -9.79
CA TRP A 272 -2.40 2.59 -8.51
C TRP A 272 -2.09 3.60 -7.40
N THR A 273 -2.93 3.61 -6.36
CA THR A 273 -2.65 4.32 -5.11
C THR A 273 -2.47 3.33 -3.98
N PHE A 274 -1.35 3.42 -3.26
CA PHE A 274 -1.13 2.74 -2.00
C PHE A 274 -0.94 3.77 -0.88
N GLN A 275 -1.87 3.81 0.07
CA GLN A 275 -1.91 4.90 1.04
C GLN A 275 -2.34 4.51 2.45
N ARG A 276 -2.03 5.35 3.46
CA ARG A 276 -2.49 5.21 4.86
C ARG A 276 -2.28 3.81 5.42
N SER A 277 -1.09 3.27 5.22
CA SER A 277 -0.83 1.84 5.48
C SER A 277 0.49 1.67 6.22
N TRP A 278 0.63 0.52 6.87
CA TRP A 278 1.82 0.16 7.65
C TRP A 278 2.44 -1.10 7.07
N ILE A 279 3.76 -1.08 6.90
CA ILE A 279 4.53 -2.27 6.54
C ILE A 279 5.69 -2.41 7.52
N GLY A 280 5.73 -3.53 8.23
CA GLY A 280 6.75 -3.84 9.22
C GLY A 280 7.40 -5.19 9.01
N PHE A 281 8.71 -5.29 9.27
CA PHE A 281 9.41 -6.58 9.36
C PHE A 281 9.28 -7.50 8.14
N SER A 282 9.12 -6.95 6.93
CA SER A 282 9.20 -7.74 5.70
C SER A 282 10.58 -8.41 5.60
N GLY A 283 10.72 -9.47 4.80
CA GLY A 283 11.96 -10.22 4.68
C GLY A 283 12.92 -9.62 3.64
N THR A 284 12.40 -8.81 2.72
CA THR A 284 13.22 -8.06 1.75
C THR A 284 12.91 -6.57 1.79
N HIS A 285 12.03 -6.08 0.92
CA HIS A 285 11.66 -4.66 0.79
C HIS A 285 10.34 -4.39 1.50
N ALA A 286 10.04 -3.14 1.87
CA ALA A 286 8.68 -2.84 2.33
C ALA A 286 7.76 -2.78 1.10
N ILE A 287 8.18 -2.02 0.08
CA ILE A 287 7.58 -1.96 -1.24
C ILE A 287 8.66 -2.24 -2.29
N GLN A 288 8.38 -3.18 -3.19
CA GLN A 288 9.17 -3.43 -4.39
C GLN A 288 8.25 -3.33 -5.61
N SER A 289 8.57 -2.44 -6.55
CA SER A 289 7.80 -2.27 -7.76
C SER A 289 8.68 -2.29 -9.00
N ASP A 290 8.44 -3.25 -9.91
CA ASP A 290 9.07 -3.28 -11.23
C ASP A 290 8.61 -2.13 -12.13
N ASN A 291 7.38 -1.63 -11.89
CA ASN A 291 6.80 -0.52 -12.64
C ASN A 291 5.96 0.39 -11.74
N ALA A 292 6.48 1.59 -11.49
CA ALA A 292 5.86 2.62 -10.67
C ALA A 292 5.19 3.73 -11.51
N ALA A 293 5.02 3.56 -12.82
CA ALA A 293 4.35 4.55 -13.67
C ALA A 293 2.94 4.90 -13.15
N GLY A 294 2.70 6.18 -12.89
CA GLY A 294 1.44 6.72 -12.36
C GLY A 294 1.13 6.34 -10.90
N TRP A 295 2.01 5.60 -10.22
CA TRP A 295 1.77 5.18 -8.85
C TRP A 295 1.79 6.34 -7.86
N THR A 296 0.93 6.27 -6.86
CA THR A 296 0.99 7.11 -5.66
C THR A 296 1.27 6.26 -4.43
N PHE A 297 2.37 6.54 -3.74
CA PHE A 297 2.75 5.94 -2.45
C PHE A 297 2.69 7.02 -1.36
N SER A 298 1.65 7.00 -0.53
CA SER A 298 1.43 8.10 0.42
C SER A 298 1.00 7.73 1.82
N ASP A 299 1.38 8.57 2.79
CA ASP A 299 0.93 8.43 4.19
C ASP A 299 1.24 7.02 4.75
N LEU A 300 2.37 6.44 4.35
CA LEU A 300 2.80 5.12 4.76
C LEU A 300 3.68 5.19 6.00
N HIS A 301 3.66 4.15 6.82
CA HIS A 301 4.65 3.92 7.87
C HIS A 301 5.41 2.62 7.55
N LEU A 302 6.67 2.75 7.16
CA LEU A 302 7.52 1.64 6.74
C LEU A 302 8.66 1.48 7.75
N TYR A 303 8.82 0.30 8.33
CA TYR A 303 9.79 0.10 9.40
C TYR A 303 10.43 -1.29 9.42
N ALA A 304 11.64 -1.35 9.97
CA ALA A 304 12.41 -2.57 10.19
C ALA A 304 12.54 -3.44 8.92
N THR A 305 12.87 -2.80 7.80
CA THR A 305 12.99 -3.44 6.49
C THR A 305 14.43 -3.90 6.25
N PRO A 306 14.68 -5.20 5.98
CA PRO A 306 16.02 -5.74 5.72
C PRO A 306 16.74 -5.05 4.57
N LYS A 307 16.03 -4.75 3.48
CA LYS A 307 16.56 -4.07 2.29
C LYS A 307 16.00 -2.65 2.16
N ASN A 308 15.49 -2.28 0.99
CA ASN A 308 15.00 -0.92 0.73
C ASN A 308 13.58 -0.75 1.27
N ALA A 309 13.24 0.42 1.80
CA ALA A 309 11.86 0.68 2.21
C ALA A 309 10.96 0.83 0.98
N ILE A 310 11.24 1.77 0.07
CA ILE A 310 10.55 1.88 -1.22
C ILE A 310 11.56 1.70 -2.35
N ASP A 311 11.41 0.63 -3.14
CA ASP A 311 12.18 0.38 -4.36
C ASP A 311 11.24 0.46 -5.57
N ALA A 312 11.18 1.64 -6.20
CA ALA A 312 10.23 1.96 -7.26
C ALA A 312 10.96 2.08 -8.62
N HIS A 313 10.88 1.05 -9.45
CA HIS A 313 11.42 1.10 -10.79
C HIS A 313 10.43 1.78 -11.75
N ARG A 314 10.95 2.37 -12.82
CA ARG A 314 10.20 2.99 -13.91
C ARG A 314 9.23 4.07 -13.44
N CYS A 315 9.70 4.96 -12.58
CA CYS A 315 8.91 6.10 -12.15
C CYS A 315 8.57 7.02 -13.33
N PHE A 316 7.28 7.20 -13.61
CA PHE A 316 6.76 8.02 -14.70
C PHE A 316 5.45 8.66 -14.26
N GLY A 317 5.46 9.95 -13.90
CA GLY A 317 4.28 10.56 -13.27
C GLY A 317 4.00 10.02 -11.85
N THR A 318 5.01 9.41 -11.22
CA THR A 318 4.89 8.78 -9.90
C THR A 318 4.88 9.84 -8.79
N SER A 319 4.17 9.57 -7.71
CA SER A 319 4.14 10.42 -6.52
C SER A 319 4.48 9.62 -5.27
N ILE A 320 5.48 10.06 -4.50
CA ILE A 320 5.90 9.43 -3.23
C ILE A 320 5.91 10.50 -2.15
N HIS A 321 4.92 10.50 -1.25
CA HIS A 321 4.81 11.61 -0.29
C HIS A 321 4.24 11.28 1.08
N ASN A 322 4.55 12.15 2.07
CA ASN A 322 4.07 12.04 3.45
C ASN A 322 4.40 10.71 4.16
N ASN A 323 5.40 9.97 3.68
CA ASN A 323 5.75 8.69 4.27
C ASN A 323 6.62 8.90 5.51
N TYR A 324 6.49 8.01 6.50
CA TYR A 324 7.35 7.87 7.65
C TYR A 324 8.14 6.57 7.51
N ILE A 325 9.43 6.68 7.23
CA ILE A 325 10.32 5.57 6.87
C ILE A 325 11.40 5.46 7.93
N GLU A 326 11.54 4.27 8.50
CA GLU A 326 12.57 3.98 9.48
C GLU A 326 13.24 2.63 9.27
N ASP A 327 14.49 2.54 9.71
CA ASP A 327 15.20 1.28 9.90
C ASP A 327 15.28 0.40 8.64
N PHE A 328 15.38 1.01 7.46
CA PHE A 328 15.72 0.31 6.22
C PHE A 328 17.17 -0.16 6.22
N GLY A 329 17.48 -1.18 5.41
CA GLY A 329 18.80 -1.82 5.39
C GLY A 329 19.11 -2.55 6.70
N ALA A 330 18.10 -3.11 7.37
CA ALA A 330 18.26 -3.77 8.66
C ALA A 330 19.13 -5.03 8.60
N GLU A 331 19.28 -5.67 7.42
CA GLU A 331 20.21 -6.80 7.26
C GLU A 331 21.68 -6.34 7.29
N SER A 332 21.95 -5.10 6.87
CA SER A 332 23.26 -4.45 6.96
C SER A 332 24.42 -5.31 6.42
N THR A 333 24.21 -5.95 5.27
CA THR A 333 25.23 -6.76 4.60
C THR A 333 26.36 -5.87 4.07
N ALA A 334 27.61 -6.27 4.32
CA ALA A 334 28.78 -5.54 3.87
C ALA A 334 28.79 -5.33 2.34
N ASP A 335 29.33 -4.18 1.92
CA ASP A 335 29.47 -3.74 0.53
C ASP A 335 28.15 -3.60 -0.24
N GLN A 336 27.02 -3.60 0.47
CA GLN A 336 25.70 -3.28 -0.10
C GLN A 336 25.33 -1.81 0.10
N THR A 337 24.38 -1.36 -0.73
CA THR A 337 23.74 -0.05 -0.60
C THR A 337 22.25 -0.24 -0.37
N TYR A 338 21.74 0.37 0.70
CA TYR A 338 20.32 0.33 1.04
C TYR A 338 19.67 1.69 0.87
N TYR A 339 18.41 1.67 0.47
CA TYR A 339 17.66 2.87 0.13
C TYR A 339 16.43 3.06 1.03
N GLY A 340 16.24 4.28 1.54
CA GLY A 340 14.97 4.68 2.13
C GLY A 340 13.91 4.77 1.03
N ILE A 341 14.16 5.62 0.04
CA ILE A 341 13.40 5.70 -1.20
C ILE A 341 14.37 5.59 -2.36
N ARG A 342 14.12 4.65 -3.28
CA ARG A 342 14.81 4.54 -4.56
C ARG A 342 13.80 4.63 -5.69
N CYS A 343 14.14 5.43 -6.69
CA CYS A 343 13.30 5.64 -7.86
C CYS A 343 14.16 5.82 -9.10
N ASP A 344 14.10 4.89 -10.05
CA ASP A 344 14.64 5.13 -11.40
C ASP A 344 13.58 5.77 -12.29
N LEU A 345 13.94 6.86 -12.96
CA LEU A 345 13.01 7.61 -13.78
C LEU A 345 12.87 6.93 -15.13
N GLN A 346 11.65 6.73 -15.60
CA GLN A 346 11.44 6.11 -16.91
C GLN A 346 11.66 7.11 -18.06
N GLY A 347 11.26 8.38 -17.91
CA GLY A 347 11.33 9.37 -18.98
C GLY A 347 10.70 10.72 -18.62
N GLU A 348 10.02 11.35 -19.58
CA GLU A 348 9.69 12.79 -19.55
C GLU A 348 8.53 13.21 -18.63
N ALA A 349 7.76 12.27 -18.05
CA ALA A 349 6.72 12.63 -17.09
C ALA A 349 7.30 12.94 -15.70
N ASN A 350 6.86 14.06 -15.14
CA ASN A 350 7.35 14.54 -13.85
C ASN A 350 6.99 13.58 -12.71
N THR A 351 8.02 13.07 -12.02
CA THR A 351 7.86 12.35 -10.75
C THR A 351 7.98 13.32 -9.57
N THR A 352 7.23 13.11 -8.49
CA THR A 352 7.31 13.93 -7.27
C THR A 352 7.65 13.08 -6.05
N ILE A 353 8.59 13.57 -5.23
CA ILE A 353 8.96 12.94 -3.95
C ILE A 353 8.97 14.02 -2.86
N THR A 354 7.92 14.06 -2.04
CA THR A 354 7.68 15.22 -1.16
C THR A 354 7.29 14.88 0.27
N ALA A 355 7.66 15.74 1.23
CA ALA A 355 7.19 15.65 2.62
C ALA A 355 7.43 14.29 3.32
N ASN A 356 8.41 13.51 2.86
CA ASN A 356 8.75 12.25 3.52
C ASN A 356 9.66 12.52 4.73
N ARG A 357 9.48 11.71 5.79
CA ARG A 357 10.37 11.66 6.95
C ARG A 357 11.13 10.34 6.88
N ILE A 358 12.44 10.41 6.69
CA ILE A 358 13.29 9.25 6.48
C ILE A 358 14.41 9.31 7.51
N HIS A 359 14.43 8.36 8.42
CA HIS A 359 15.45 8.27 9.44
C HIS A 359 15.92 6.84 9.58
N LYS A 360 17.10 6.67 10.16
CA LYS A 360 17.60 5.36 10.53
C LYS A 360 17.80 5.35 12.03
N PHE A 361 17.02 4.56 12.75
CA PHE A 361 17.42 4.16 14.09
C PHE A 361 18.26 2.89 13.94
N LEU A 362 19.27 2.74 14.77
CA LEU A 362 19.95 1.46 14.84
C LEU A 362 19.11 0.58 15.75
N PRO A 363 18.49 -0.51 15.24
CA PRO A 363 17.98 -1.52 16.14
C PRO A 363 19.16 -2.08 16.94
N PRO A 364 18.99 -2.39 18.23
CA PRO A 364 19.99 -3.15 18.94
C PRO A 364 20.26 -4.46 18.18
N PRO A 365 21.52 -4.97 18.19
CA PRO A 365 21.83 -6.27 17.62
C PRO A 365 20.80 -7.31 18.12
N ASN A 366 20.19 -8.06 17.20
CA ASN A 366 19.13 -9.06 17.45
C ASN A 366 17.70 -8.56 17.70
N ALA A 367 17.39 -7.26 17.60
CA ALA A 367 16.03 -6.77 17.85
C ALA A 367 14.95 -7.50 17.03
N LEU A 368 15.25 -7.83 15.77
CA LEU A 368 14.34 -8.57 14.90
C LEU A 368 14.06 -9.99 15.39
N ALA A 369 15.10 -10.69 15.87
CA ALA A 369 14.96 -12.04 16.42
C ALA A 369 14.17 -12.01 17.74
N GLU A 370 14.41 -11.01 18.59
CA GLU A 370 13.69 -10.82 19.85
C GLU A 370 12.22 -10.46 19.63
N LEU A 371 11.92 -9.59 18.67
CA LEU A 371 10.54 -9.22 18.31
C LEU A 371 9.76 -10.39 17.74
N ARG A 372 10.38 -11.19 16.85
CA ARG A 372 9.79 -12.43 16.32
C ARG A 372 9.46 -13.41 17.46
N LYS A 373 10.42 -13.62 18.37
CA LYS A 373 10.23 -14.49 19.53
C LYS A 373 9.11 -14.01 20.46
N ALA A 374 9.03 -12.70 20.73
CA ALA A 374 7.99 -12.13 21.59
C ALA A 374 6.59 -12.36 21.02
N ARG A 375 6.40 -12.14 19.70
CA ARG A 375 5.11 -12.36 19.04
C ARG A 375 4.71 -13.83 18.95
N GLN A 376 5.63 -14.72 18.61
CA GLN A 376 5.35 -16.17 18.61
C GLN A 376 4.87 -16.66 19.99
N GLN A 377 5.34 -16.02 21.06
CA GLN A 377 4.95 -16.33 22.43
C GLN A 377 3.64 -15.64 22.88
N GLY A 378 2.97 -14.88 22.01
CA GLY A 378 1.81 -14.06 22.37
C GLY A 378 2.14 -12.97 23.40
N SER A 379 3.42 -12.71 23.63
CA SER A 379 3.87 -11.69 24.57
C SER A 379 3.90 -10.33 23.89
N ALA A 380 3.58 -9.28 24.64
CA ALA A 380 3.74 -7.92 24.15
C ALA A 380 5.20 -7.73 23.68
N PRO A 381 5.42 -7.08 22.51
CA PRO A 381 6.78 -6.77 22.06
C PRO A 381 7.54 -6.07 23.20
N PRO A 382 8.81 -6.44 23.46
CA PRO A 382 9.59 -5.72 24.45
C PRO A 382 9.56 -4.23 24.10
N GLU A 383 9.17 -3.40 25.07
CA GLU A 383 9.15 -1.96 24.91
C GLU A 383 10.52 -1.53 24.38
N ARG A 384 10.51 -0.85 23.22
CA ARG A 384 11.73 -0.44 22.52
C ARG A 384 12.46 0.56 23.40
N LYS A 385 13.36 0.07 24.26
CA LYS A 385 14.24 0.92 25.07
C LYS A 385 15.06 1.77 24.11
N THR A 386 14.71 3.06 24.03
CA THR A 386 15.43 4.21 23.45
C THR A 386 16.44 3.87 22.34
N ALA A 387 16.17 4.38 21.12
CA ALA A 387 17.02 4.36 19.92
C ALA A 387 18.50 4.06 20.26
N ALA A 388 18.93 2.82 19.97
CA ALA A 388 20.31 2.45 20.23
C ALA A 388 21.20 3.32 19.34
N THR A 389 22.15 4.03 19.94
CA THR A 389 23.11 4.91 19.27
C THR A 389 24.39 4.16 18.91
N GLY A 390 24.26 2.92 18.43
CA GLY A 390 25.42 2.15 17.98
C GLY A 390 26.13 2.84 16.80
N PRO A 391 27.36 2.47 16.45
CA PRO A 391 27.90 2.84 15.15
C PRO A 391 27.21 2.01 14.04
N LEU A 392 26.94 2.63 12.89
CA LEU A 392 26.59 1.89 11.68
C LEU A 392 27.73 0.92 11.30
N PRO A 393 27.42 -0.26 10.74
CA PRO A 393 28.47 -1.16 10.30
C PRO A 393 29.40 -0.48 9.29
N GLU A 394 30.70 -0.57 9.56
CA GLU A 394 31.73 0.19 8.86
C GLU A 394 31.87 -0.15 7.39
N ASN A 395 31.12 -1.10 6.82
CA ASN A 395 31.20 -1.52 5.41
C ASN A 395 29.88 -1.41 4.63
N VAL A 396 28.88 -0.67 5.11
CA VAL A 396 27.55 -0.59 4.47
C VAL A 396 27.24 0.84 4.05
N ASN A 397 26.64 1.04 2.87
CA ASN A 397 26.20 2.35 2.42
C ASN A 397 24.69 2.52 2.61
N PHE A 398 24.28 3.72 3.04
CA PHE A 398 22.87 4.07 3.19
C PHE A 398 22.56 5.31 2.37
N VAL A 399 21.54 5.23 1.53
CA VAL A 399 21.05 6.35 0.73
C VAL A 399 19.60 6.62 1.10
N TYR A 400 19.31 7.79 1.65
CA TYR A 400 17.99 8.05 2.20
C TYR A 400 16.95 8.29 1.10
N LEU A 401 17.34 9.02 0.06
CA LEU A 401 16.52 9.22 -1.14
C LEU A 401 17.43 9.21 -2.38
N ALA A 402 17.12 8.34 -3.33
CA ALA A 402 17.81 8.22 -4.60
C ALA A 402 16.88 8.41 -5.81
N LEU A 403 17.34 9.24 -6.74
CA LEU A 403 17.03 9.11 -8.16
C LEU A 403 18.31 8.63 -8.82
N ASP A 404 18.43 7.34 -9.16
CA ASP A 404 19.73 6.73 -9.53
C ASP A 404 19.81 6.24 -10.99
N ALA A 405 18.74 6.42 -11.77
CA ALA A 405 18.77 6.22 -13.21
C ALA A 405 17.72 7.03 -13.97
N VAL A 406 17.96 7.23 -15.26
CA VAL A 406 16.98 7.63 -16.28
C VAL A 406 17.00 6.58 -17.38
N ASN A 407 15.87 5.89 -17.60
CA ASN A 407 15.81 4.74 -18.50
C ASN A 407 15.82 5.16 -19.97
N TYR A 408 15.15 6.26 -20.35
CA TYR A 408 15.26 6.87 -21.68
C TYR A 408 14.95 8.37 -21.67
N GLY A 409 15.39 9.06 -22.73
CA GLY A 409 15.09 10.49 -22.92
C GLY A 409 15.56 11.35 -21.75
N LYS A 410 14.73 12.30 -21.31
CA LYS A 410 15.05 13.16 -20.17
C LYS A 410 14.19 12.77 -18.97
N GLY A 411 14.82 12.55 -17.83
CA GLY A 411 14.15 12.34 -16.55
C GLY A 411 13.79 13.66 -15.90
N HIS A 412 12.56 13.77 -15.38
CA HIS A 412 12.10 14.95 -14.67
C HIS A 412 11.57 14.60 -13.27
N ALA A 413 12.04 15.32 -12.25
CA ALA A 413 11.56 15.14 -10.89
C ALA A 413 11.49 16.42 -10.07
N ALA A 414 10.60 16.43 -9.07
CA ALA A 414 10.55 17.42 -8.02
C ALA A 414 10.71 16.76 -6.64
N ILE A 415 11.68 17.22 -5.86
CA ILE A 415 12.01 16.71 -4.52
C ILE A 415 11.89 17.84 -3.52
N SER A 416 10.86 17.84 -2.67
CA SER A 416 10.65 18.96 -1.75
C SER A 416 10.10 18.61 -0.38
N GLY A 417 10.49 19.39 0.63
CA GLY A 417 9.92 19.26 1.98
C GLY A 417 10.28 17.97 2.71
N ASN A 418 11.25 17.18 2.24
CA ASN A 418 11.63 15.94 2.92
C ASN A 418 12.50 16.25 4.16
N THR A 419 12.35 15.45 5.21
CA THR A 419 13.18 15.48 6.41
C THR A 419 13.99 14.18 6.48
N ILE A 420 15.32 14.30 6.48
CA ILE A 420 16.26 13.20 6.47
C ILE A 420 17.19 13.33 7.68
N LEU A 421 17.31 12.25 8.45
CA LEU A 421 18.17 12.18 9.63
C LEU A 421 19.01 10.89 9.63
N GLY A 422 20.33 11.02 9.67
CA GLY A 422 21.27 9.88 9.77
C GLY A 422 22.10 9.84 11.04
N HIS A 423 23.33 9.32 10.93
CA HIS A 423 24.33 9.15 12.01
C HIS A 423 25.67 9.84 11.72
N GLY A 424 25.74 10.70 10.70
CA GLY A 424 26.90 11.52 10.38
C GLY A 424 28.07 10.76 9.77
N THR A 425 27.87 9.51 9.37
CA THR A 425 28.95 8.67 8.84
C THR A 425 29.21 8.97 7.37
N LYS A 426 30.46 8.80 6.91
CA LYS A 426 30.87 9.01 5.51
C LYS A 426 30.16 8.08 4.50
N ARG A 427 29.43 7.07 4.97
CA ARG A 427 28.74 6.06 4.16
C ARG A 427 27.25 6.36 3.99
N GLU A 428 26.79 7.46 4.57
CA GLU A 428 25.42 7.93 4.42
C GLU A 428 25.35 9.03 3.36
N THR A 429 24.42 8.88 2.42
CA THR A 429 24.06 9.90 1.44
C THR A 429 22.61 10.32 1.64
N GLY A 430 22.39 11.62 1.84
CA GLY A 430 21.03 12.14 2.05
C GLY A 430 20.23 12.08 0.76
N LEU A 431 20.68 12.84 -0.24
CA LEU A 431 20.12 12.82 -1.60
C LEU A 431 21.16 12.33 -2.60
N LEU A 432 20.88 11.22 -3.28
CA LEU A 432 21.61 10.77 -4.46
C LEU A 432 20.82 11.12 -5.71
N LEU A 433 21.37 11.96 -6.58
CA LEU A 433 20.77 12.32 -7.85
C LEU A 433 21.75 11.94 -8.96
N ASP A 434 21.49 10.82 -9.63
CA ASP A 434 22.33 10.26 -10.69
C ASP A 434 21.45 9.81 -11.85
N LYS A 435 21.83 10.16 -13.08
CA LYS A 435 21.11 9.66 -14.26
C LYS A 435 21.49 8.21 -14.59
N GLY A 436 22.54 7.69 -13.94
CA GLY A 436 23.11 6.38 -14.24
C GLY A 436 23.81 6.32 -15.59
N ASP A 437 24.32 5.13 -15.91
CA ASP A 437 25.03 4.85 -17.16
C ASP A 437 24.09 4.37 -18.30
N GLY A 438 22.78 4.34 -18.06
CA GLY A 438 21.78 3.92 -19.05
C GLY A 438 21.55 4.94 -20.18
N ASP A 439 20.57 4.62 -21.03
CA ASP A 439 20.24 5.35 -22.27
C ASP A 439 19.60 6.74 -22.03
N GLY A 440 19.37 7.14 -20.78
CA GLY A 440 18.90 8.48 -20.43
C GLY A 440 19.88 9.59 -20.83
N GLU A 441 19.36 10.59 -21.55
CA GLU A 441 20.11 11.75 -22.04
C GLU A 441 20.53 12.67 -20.89
N ALA A 442 19.60 12.98 -19.98
CA ALA A 442 19.81 13.91 -18.87
C ALA A 442 18.74 13.74 -17.79
N MET A 443 19.02 14.27 -16.59
CA MET A 443 18.03 14.40 -15.52
C MET A 443 17.87 15.87 -15.11
N ARG A 444 16.63 16.32 -14.93
CA ARG A 444 16.30 17.65 -14.40
C ARG A 444 15.53 17.50 -13.10
N VAL A 445 16.07 18.09 -12.04
CA VAL A 445 15.51 17.98 -10.69
C VAL A 445 15.25 19.36 -10.11
N THR A 446 14.02 19.64 -9.70
CA THR A 446 13.72 20.73 -8.78
C THR A 446 13.89 20.23 -7.35
N SER A 447 14.76 20.84 -6.55
CA SER A 447 15.00 20.41 -5.16
C SER A 447 14.95 21.58 -4.17
N THR A 448 13.93 21.60 -3.29
CA THR A 448 13.67 22.72 -2.37
C THR A 448 13.19 22.29 -0.99
N GLY A 449 13.56 23.04 0.06
CA GLY A 449 13.00 22.85 1.40
C GLY A 449 13.25 21.48 2.04
N ASN A 450 14.30 20.76 1.64
CA ASN A 450 14.67 19.48 2.25
C ASN A 450 15.58 19.75 3.46
N LEU A 451 15.20 19.23 4.64
CA LEU A 451 16.03 19.22 5.84
C LEU A 451 16.84 17.93 5.86
N ILE A 452 18.17 18.04 5.86
CA ILE A 452 19.09 16.90 5.88
C ILE A 452 20.07 17.16 7.01
N ASP A 453 20.04 16.30 8.03
CA ASP A 453 20.85 16.46 9.23
C ASP A 453 21.55 15.15 9.61
N ASP A 454 22.72 15.27 10.21
CA ASP A 454 23.60 14.17 10.62
C ASP A 454 23.82 13.14 9.48
N ILE A 455 24.30 13.60 8.32
CA ILE A 455 24.57 12.76 7.14
C ILE A 455 25.96 13.12 6.61
N GLY A 456 26.82 12.13 6.36
CA GLY A 456 28.18 12.38 5.88
C GLY A 456 28.26 12.99 4.48
N VAL A 457 27.37 12.60 3.57
CA VAL A 457 27.22 13.21 2.24
C VAL A 457 25.79 13.74 2.07
N PRO A 458 25.48 14.98 2.47
CA PRO A 458 24.10 15.48 2.44
C PRO A 458 23.48 15.40 1.04
N ARG A 459 24.28 15.64 -0.01
CA ARG A 459 23.84 15.57 -1.40
C ARG A 459 24.98 15.13 -2.32
N LYS A 460 24.71 14.16 -3.19
CA LYS A 460 25.58 13.71 -4.28
C LYS A 460 24.86 13.91 -5.62
N ILE A 461 25.52 14.60 -6.55
CA ILE A 461 24.98 14.90 -7.89
C ILE A 461 25.90 14.25 -8.93
N GLY A 462 25.34 13.32 -9.71
CA GLY A 462 26.00 12.61 -10.79
C GLY A 462 26.08 13.43 -12.09
N LYS A 463 26.81 12.89 -13.06
CA LYS A 463 27.01 13.53 -14.37
C LYS A 463 25.68 13.61 -15.13
N GLY A 464 25.44 14.73 -15.82
CA GLY A 464 24.23 14.92 -16.65
C GLY A 464 22.96 15.22 -15.85
N VAL A 465 23.08 15.45 -14.54
CA VAL A 465 22.00 15.90 -13.68
C VAL A 465 22.04 17.43 -13.53
N ARG A 466 20.93 18.10 -13.80
CA ARG A 466 20.75 19.54 -13.55
C ARG A 466 19.76 19.75 -12.42
N VAL A 467 20.22 20.37 -11.34
CA VAL A 467 19.39 20.69 -10.18
C VAL A 467 19.03 22.18 -10.16
N THR A 468 17.77 22.53 -9.96
CA THR A 468 17.30 23.92 -9.78
C THR A 468 16.47 24.05 -8.50
N ARG A 469 16.20 25.28 -8.06
CA ARG A 469 15.27 25.57 -6.96
C ARG A 469 13.81 25.71 -7.42
N GLY A 470 13.50 25.49 -8.70
CA GLY A 470 12.23 25.93 -9.28
C GLY A 470 12.19 27.45 -9.48
N TYR A 471 11.11 27.95 -10.08
CA TYR A 471 10.88 29.38 -10.32
C TYR A 471 9.90 29.95 -9.30
#